data_AF-A0A452XQT7-F1
#
_entry.id   AF-A0A452XQT7-F1
#
_cell.length_a   1.000
_cell.length_b   1.000
_cell.length_c   1.000
_cell.angle_alpha   90.00
_cell.angle_beta   90.00
_cell.angle_gamma   90.00
#
_symmetry.space_group_name_H-M   'P 1'
#
loop_
_entity.id
_entity.type
_entity.pdbx_description
1 polymer ?
#
loop_
_entity_poly.entity_id
_entity_poly.type
_entity_poly.pdbx_seq_one_letter_code
_entity_poly.pdbx_strand_id
1 'polypeptide(L)' 'WKWSASGTYSAKSAYIATFNGSITCDAWKLTWKNWAPPRVRLFHSLTHLDRCWTADRLARHGLQHPM' A
#
# COMPACT_ATOMS: atom_id res chain seq x y z
N TRP A 1 2.74 26.45 -12.43
CA TRP A 1 2.81 25.07 -11.91
C TRP A 1 3.62 24.20 -12.87
N LYS A 2 4.78 23.67 -12.45
CA LYS A 2 5.73 22.98 -13.35
C LYS A 2 5.30 21.57 -13.77
N TRP A 3 4.27 21.00 -13.13
CA TRP A 3 3.79 19.64 -13.36
C TRP A 3 2.49 19.60 -14.19
N SER A 4 2.15 20.69 -14.89
CA SER A 4 1.11 20.71 -15.92
C SER A 4 1.64 21.46 -17.12
N ALA A 5 1.39 20.95 -18.33
CA ALA A 5 1.78 21.61 -19.58
C ALA A 5 1.13 23.00 -19.74
N SER A 6 -0.06 23.20 -19.16
CA SER A 6 -0.76 24.49 -19.18
C SER A 6 -0.28 25.48 -18.11
N GLY A 7 0.62 25.09 -17.21
CA GLY A 7 1.07 25.93 -16.10
C GLY A 7 0.03 26.19 -15.00
N THR A 8 -1.22 25.71 -15.17
CA THR A 8 -2.33 25.87 -14.23
C THR A 8 -2.28 24.84 -13.11
N TYR A 9 -2.57 25.28 -11.88
CA TYR A 9 -2.75 24.38 -10.74
C TYR A 9 -4.10 23.67 -10.81
N SER A 10 -4.09 22.37 -10.52
CA SER A 10 -5.31 21.59 -10.24
C SER A 10 -5.04 20.54 -9.18
N ALA A 11 -6.07 20.19 -8.39
CA ALA A 11 -5.97 19.11 -7.39
C ALA A 11 -5.50 17.80 -8.03
N LYS A 12 -5.95 17.49 -9.25
CA LYS A 12 -5.50 16.33 -10.02
C LYS A 12 -4.00 16.39 -10.33
N SER A 13 -3.51 17.52 -10.83
CA SER A 13 -2.09 17.66 -11.16
C SER A 13 -1.21 17.59 -9.91
N ALA A 14 -1.67 18.16 -8.79
CA ALA A 14 -0.98 18.07 -7.50
C ALA A 14 -0.89 16.62 -7.02
N TYR A 15 -1.99 15.86 -7.10
CA TYR A 15 -2.01 14.44 -6.78
C TYR A 15 -1.00 13.66 -7.63
N ILE A 16 -1.03 13.82 -8.96
CA ILE A 16 -0.10 13.11 -9.88
C ILE A 16 1.36 13.46 -9.56
N ALA A 17 1.66 14.73 -9.28
CA ALA A 17 3.01 15.17 -8.94
C ALA A 17 3.54 14.51 -7.65
N THR A 18 2.68 14.31 -6.64
CA THR A 18 3.05 13.61 -5.39
C THR A 18 3.45 12.15 -5.62
N PHE A 19 2.87 11.50 -6.63
CA PHE A 19 3.16 10.10 -6.98
C PHE A 19 4.12 9.94 -8.15
N ASN A 20 4.74 11.03 -8.63
CA ASN A 20 5.68 11.00 -9.74
C ASN A 20 6.95 10.24 -9.36
N GLY A 21 7.21 9.11 -10.03
CA GLY A 21 8.31 8.20 -9.70
C GLY A 21 7.93 7.05 -8.75
N SER A 22 6.67 6.98 -8.32
CA SER A 22 6.17 5.79 -7.62
C SER A 22 6.10 4.60 -8.59
N ILE A 23 6.67 3.47 -8.19
CA ILE A 23 6.55 2.21 -8.93
C ILE A 23 5.23 1.58 -8.51
N THR A 24 4.31 1.36 -9.46
CA THR A 24 3.08 0.64 -9.20
C THR A 24 3.43 -0.82 -8.93
N CYS A 25 3.32 -1.25 -7.67
CA CYS A 25 3.50 -2.65 -7.31
C CYS A 25 2.29 -3.47 -7.78
N ASP A 26 2.48 -4.41 -8.71
CA ASP A 26 1.40 -5.28 -9.22
C ASP A 26 0.72 -6.15 -8.15
N ALA A 27 1.25 -6.17 -6.92
CA ALA A 27 0.59 -6.80 -5.79
C ALA A 27 -0.83 -6.28 -5.53
N TRP A 28 -1.13 -5.02 -5.91
CA TRP A 28 -2.50 -4.52 -5.83
C TRP A 28 -3.45 -5.33 -6.73
N LYS A 29 -2.99 -5.80 -7.90
CA LYS A 29 -3.77 -6.68 -8.77
C LYS A 29 -3.97 -8.03 -8.11
N LEU A 30 -2.96 -8.64 -7.51
CA LEU A 30 -3.12 -9.92 -6.81
C LEU A 30 -4.12 -9.83 -5.66
N THR A 31 -4.11 -8.70 -4.94
CA THR A 31 -4.97 -8.50 -3.78
C THR A 31 -6.40 -8.13 -4.17
N TRP A 32 -6.58 -7.27 -5.17
CA TRP A 32 -7.88 -6.68 -5.52
C TRP A 32 -8.54 -7.27 -6.77
N LYS A 33 -7.76 -7.84 -7.71
CA LYS A 33 -8.28 -8.52 -8.91
C LYS A 33 -8.71 -9.97 -8.63
N ASN A 34 -8.27 -10.53 -7.51
CA ASN A 34 -8.70 -11.86 -7.09
C ASN A 34 -10.15 -11.78 -6.54
N TRP A 35 -11.00 -12.72 -6.99
CA TRP A 35 -12.38 -12.88 -6.53
C TRP A 35 -12.51 -13.43 -5.09
N ALA A 36 -11.45 -13.31 -4.29
CA ALA A 36 -11.44 -13.72 -2.90
C ALA A 36 -12.46 -12.93 -2.07
N PRO A 37 -13.07 -13.56 -1.06
CA PRO A 37 -13.94 -12.87 -0.12
C PRO A 37 -13.24 -11.65 0.52
N PRO A 38 -13.98 -10.58 0.88
CA PRO A 38 -13.39 -9.35 1.43
C PRO A 38 -12.44 -9.59 2.62
N ARG A 39 -12.76 -10.56 3.50
CA ARG A 39 -11.91 -10.93 4.65
C ARG A 39 -10.51 -11.39 4.24
N VAL A 40 -10.40 -12.16 3.17
CA VAL A 40 -9.14 -12.70 2.68
C VAL A 40 -8.29 -11.59 2.06
N ARG A 41 -8.90 -10.69 1.28
CA ARG A 41 -8.20 -9.54 0.68
C ARG A 41 -7.70 -8.57 1.75
N LEU A 42 -8.48 -8.34 2.80
CA LEU A 42 -8.06 -7.50 3.93
C LEU A 42 -6.86 -8.10 4.66
N PHE A 43 -6.93 -9.39 5.00
CA PHE A 43 -5.81 -10.07 5.64
C PHE A 43 -4.56 -10.04 4.74
N HIS A 44 -4.70 -10.35 3.45
CA HIS A 44 -3.58 -10.32 2.51
C HIS A 44 -2.97 -8.92 2.35
N SER A 45 -3.81 -7.87 2.33
CA SER A 45 -3.35 -6.47 2.33
C SER A 45 -2.55 -6.14 3.59
N LEU A 46 -3.02 -6.60 4.76
CA LEU A 46 -2.32 -6.41 6.02
C LEU A 46 -0.99 -7.15 6.03
N THR A 47 -0.95 -8.42 5.58
CA THR A 47 0.31 -9.17 5.49
C THR A 47 1.30 -8.54 4.51
N HIS A 48 0.84 -8.03 3.36
CA HIS A 48 1.70 -7.41 2.37
C HIS A 48 2.35 -6.12 2.89
N LEU A 49 1.62 -5.37 3.71
CA LEU A 49 2.13 -4.15 4.34
C LEU A 49 2.94 -4.44 5.63
N ASP A 50 3.25 -5.71 5.89
CA ASP A 50 3.77 -6.23 7.16
C ASP A 50 2.89 -5.85 8.36
N ARG A 51 1.66 -5.36 8.18
CA ARG A 51 0.81 -4.83 9.26
C ARG A 51 0.17 -5.89 10.16
N CYS A 52 0.28 -7.16 9.82
CA CYS A 52 -0.17 -8.24 10.70
C CYS A 52 0.78 -8.43 11.89
N TRP A 53 0.23 -8.64 13.08
CA TRP A 53 0.99 -9.05 14.26
C TRP A 53 1.33 -10.54 14.17
N THR A 54 2.32 -10.88 13.34
CA THR A 54 2.96 -12.20 13.35
C THR A 54 3.98 -12.28 14.48
N ALA A 55 4.24 -13.49 14.99
CA ALA A 55 5.24 -13.72 16.04
C ALA A 55 6.61 -13.11 15.66
N ASP A 56 7.04 -13.28 14.41
CA ASP A 56 8.27 -12.68 13.88
C ASP A 56 8.29 -11.14 13.96
N ARG A 57 7.16 -10.47 13.67
CA ARG A 57 7.05 -9.01 13.80
C ARG A 57 7.00 -8.55 15.26
N LEU A 58 6.32 -9.32 16.12
CA LEU A 58 6.34 -9.10 17.58
C LEU A 58 7.78 -9.18 18.09
N ALA A 59 8.56 -10.15 17.62
CA ALA A 59 9.98 -10.34 17.97
C ALA A 59 10.81 -9.11 17.59
N ARG A 60 10.64 -8.61 16.35
CA ARG A 60 11.33 -7.40 15.87
C ARG A 60 11.04 -6.15 16.71
N HIS A 61 9.85 -6.07 17.29
CA HIS A 61 9.43 -4.94 18.12
C HIS A 61 9.57 -5.18 19.63
N GLY A 62 10.16 -6.31 20.06
CA GLY A 62 10.38 -6.63 21.48
C GLY A 62 9.09 -6.87 22.27
N LEU A 63 8.00 -7.24 21.59
CA LEU A 63 6.70 -7.52 22.21
C LEU A 63 6.57 -9.01 22.56
N GLN A 64 5.81 -9.31 23.61
CA GLN A 64 5.60 -10.68 24.06
C GLN A 64 4.94 -11.51 22.97
N HIS A 65 5.61 -12.58 22.57
CA HIS A 65 5.13 -13.53 21.57
C HIS A 65 5.21 -14.97 22.10
N PRO A 66 4.26 -15.85 21.73
CA PRO A 66 4.41 -17.28 21.97
C PRO A 66 5.57 -17.82 21.13
N MET A 67 6.35 -18.72 21.73
CA MET A 67 7.46 -19.44 21.07
C MET A 67 6.93 -20.52 20.14
#